data_AF-A0A7C6NIC9-F1
#
_entry.id   AF-A0A7C6NIC9-F1
#
_cell.length_a   1.000
_cell.length_b   1.000
_cell.length_c   1.000
_cell.angle_alpha   90.00
_cell.angle_beta   90.00
_cell.angle_gamma   90.00
#
_symmetry.space_group_name_H-M   'P 1'
#
loop_
_entity.id
_entity.type
_entity.pdbx_description
1 polymer ?
#
loop_
_entity_poly.entity_id
_entity_poly.type
_entity_poly.pdbx_seq_one_letter_code
_entity_poly.pdbx_strand_id
1 'polypeptide(L)'
;MKLSDQDLIAQKYGVDNGTTFASWLRGLNFIRNVSAHHSRLWNINVLARAPLSQSASYRRQLNNERPFLYFCFMQQMLRVLCPNSSWSQRFAGVLEEFPSKGSLIISLADFGVIEGWEEWDIWMQK
;
A
#
# COMPACT_ATOMS: atom_id res chain seq x y z
N MET A 1 5.72 -19.23 15.39
CA MET A 1 4.42 -18.61 15.75
C MET A 1 3.32 -19.54 15.27
N LYS A 2 2.37 -19.91 16.12
CA LYS A 2 1.27 -20.82 15.72
C LYS A 2 0.32 -20.07 14.78
N LEU A 3 -0.41 -20.79 13.92
CA LEU A 3 -1.37 -20.17 12.98
C LEU A 3 -2.39 -19.28 13.69
N SER A 4 -2.92 -19.75 14.83
CA SER A 4 -3.81 -18.98 15.71
C SER A 4 -3.25 -17.62 16.11
N ASP A 5 -1.95 -17.56 16.43
CA ASP A 5 -1.30 -16.32 16.85
C ASP A 5 -1.18 -15.36 15.65
N GLN A 6 -0.91 -15.89 14.45
CA GLN A 6 -0.83 -15.08 13.23
C GLN A 6 -2.19 -14.49 12.87
N ASP A 7 -3.27 -15.28 13.00
CA ASP A 7 -4.63 -14.84 12.73
C ASP A 7 -5.07 -13.77 13.73
N LEU A 8 -4.75 -13.94 15.02
CA LEU A 8 -5.01 -12.92 16.04
C LEU A 8 -4.30 -11.60 15.74
N ILE A 9 -3.07 -11.64 15.23
CA ILE A 9 -2.35 -10.43 14.82
C ILE A 9 -3.00 -9.82 13.56
N ALA A 10 -3.35 -10.64 12.57
CA ALA A 10 -3.98 -10.18 11.32
C ALA A 10 -5.30 -9.45 11.57
N GLN A 11 -6.12 -9.95 12.50
CA GLN A 11 -7.40 -9.35 12.87
C GLN A 11 -7.26 -7.94 13.43
N LYS A 12 -6.17 -7.62 14.15
CA LYS A 12 -5.91 -6.26 14.66
C LYS A 12 -5.83 -5.22 13.55
N TYR A 13 -5.45 -5.65 12.34
CA TYR A 13 -5.34 -4.79 11.16
C TYR A 13 -6.50 -4.96 10.19
N GLY A 14 -7.56 -5.71 10.54
CA GLY A 14 -8.69 -5.98 9.66
C GLY A 14 -8.32 -6.87 8.46
N VAL A 15 -7.45 -7.87 8.68
CA VAL A 15 -7.02 -8.84 7.66
C VAL A 15 -7.55 -10.23 8.00
N ASP A 16 -8.05 -10.94 6.99
CA ASP A 16 -8.81 -12.19 7.13
C ASP A 16 -8.04 -13.30 7.86
N ASN A 17 -6.73 -13.43 7.61
CA ASN A 17 -5.88 -14.45 8.23
C ASN A 17 -4.39 -14.06 8.17
N GLY A 18 -3.60 -14.76 8.97
CA GLY A 18 -2.16 -14.57 9.11
C GLY A 18 -1.37 -14.83 7.83
N THR A 19 -1.82 -15.76 6.97
CA THR A 19 -1.17 -16.03 5.68
C THR A 19 -1.27 -14.84 4.74
N THR A 20 -2.46 -14.24 4.63
CA THR A 20 -2.69 -13.01 3.87
C THR A 20 -1.86 -11.87 4.44
N PHE A 21 -1.88 -11.68 5.76
CA PHE A 21 -1.10 -10.61 6.39
C PHE A 21 0.42 -10.79 6.19
N ALA A 22 0.93 -12.03 6.29
CA ALA A 22 2.33 -12.33 5.99
C ALA A 22 2.72 -11.99 4.53
N SER A 23 1.80 -12.16 3.57
CA SER A 23 2.05 -11.74 2.18
C SER A 23 2.18 -10.22 2.04
N TRP A 24 1.40 -9.44 2.80
CA TRP A 24 1.53 -7.98 2.83
C TRP A 24 2.91 -7.58 3.34
N LEU A 25 3.34 -8.19 4.45
CA LEU A 25 4.65 -7.93 5.06
C LEU A 25 5.80 -8.29 4.11
N ARG A 26 5.68 -9.37 3.33
CA ARG A 26 6.69 -9.73 2.31
C ARG A 26 6.78 -8.68 1.20
N GLY A 27 5.66 -8.17 0.71
CA GLY A 27 5.66 -7.10 -0.30
C GLY A 27 6.17 -5.77 0.26
N LEU A 28 5.84 -5.43 1.50
CA LEU A 28 6.40 -4.26 2.18
C LEU A 28 7.92 -4.40 2.39
N ASN A 29 8.41 -5.59 2.73
CA ASN A 29 9.84 -5.87 2.82
C ASN A 29 10.55 -5.72 1.46
N PHE A 30 9.92 -6.18 0.37
CA PHE A 30 10.42 -5.94 -0.98
C PHE A 30 10.53 -4.44 -1.28
N ILE A 31 9.48 -3.65 -1.02
CA ILE A 31 9.48 -2.20 -1.23
C ILE A 31 10.56 -1.50 -0.40
N ARG A 32 10.70 -1.88 0.87
CA ARG A 32 11.74 -1.37 1.75
C ARG A 32 13.13 -1.64 1.18
N ASN A 33 13.37 -2.84 0.66
CA ASN A 33 14.67 -3.20 0.09
C ASN A 33 14.96 -2.42 -1.20
N VAL A 34 13.99 -2.31 -2.12
CA VAL A 34 14.09 -1.49 -3.33
C VAL A 34 14.45 -0.04 -2.97
N SER A 35 13.76 0.52 -1.97
CA SER A 35 13.98 1.89 -1.48
C SER A 35 15.38 2.08 -0.90
N ALA A 36 15.90 1.09 -0.16
CA ALA A 36 17.23 1.15 0.46
C ALA A 36 18.38 0.94 -0.55
N HIS A 37 18.15 0.18 -1.62
CA HIS A 37 19.16 -0.13 -2.64
C HIS A 37 19.14 0.83 -3.84
N HIS A 38 18.68 2.08 -3.64
CA HIS A 38 18.63 3.16 -4.64
C HIS A 38 17.95 2.78 -5.98
N SER A 39 17.03 1.81 -5.95
CA SER A 39 16.30 1.39 -7.13
C SER A 39 15.08 2.29 -7.36
N ARG A 40 14.68 2.48 -8.63
CA ARG A 40 13.49 3.25 -9.01
C ARG A 40 12.23 2.52 -8.55
N LEU A 41 11.62 2.99 -7.46
CA LEU A 41 10.41 2.38 -6.90
C LEU A 41 9.15 2.70 -7.70
N TRP A 42 9.03 3.92 -8.24
CA TRP A 42 7.74 4.45 -8.71
C TRP A 42 7.08 3.67 -9.85
N ASN A 43 7.81 2.85 -10.62
CA ASN A 43 7.25 2.01 -11.69
C ASN A 43 7.68 0.54 -11.62
N ILE A 44 8.19 0.10 -10.47
CA ILE A 44 8.66 -1.28 -10.31
C ILE A 44 7.50 -2.26 -10.22
N ASN A 45 7.74 -3.50 -10.65
CA ASN A 45 6.86 -4.62 -10.37
C ASN A 45 7.25 -5.27 -9.04
N VAL A 46 6.33 -5.29 -8.08
CA VAL A 46 6.46 -6.03 -6.83
C VAL A 46 6.33 -7.52 -7.12
N LEU A 47 7.41 -8.25 -6.86
CA LEU A 47 7.47 -9.70 -7.11
C LEU A 47 6.80 -10.51 -6.00
N ALA A 48 6.87 -10.01 -4.76
CA ALA A 48 6.24 -10.62 -3.59
C ALA A 48 4.75 -10.20 -3.49
N ARG A 49 3.94 -10.73 -4.42
CA ARG A 49 2.54 -10.33 -4.61
C ARG A 49 1.64 -10.75 -3.45
N ALA A 50 0.93 -9.78 -2.90
CA ALA A 50 -0.18 -10.04 -1.99
C ALA A 50 -1.45 -10.35 -2.80
N PRO A 51 -2.32 -11.26 -2.33
CA PRO A 51 -3.61 -11.47 -2.96
C PRO A 51 -4.49 -10.23 -2.79
N LEU A 52 -5.25 -9.89 -3.82
CA LEU A 52 -6.31 -8.89 -3.71
C LEU A 52 -7.44 -9.51 -2.88
N SER A 53 -7.59 -9.08 -1.63
CA SER A 53 -8.73 -9.50 -0.82
C SER A 53 -10.00 -8.81 -1.33
N GLN A 54 -11.09 -9.57 -1.44
CA GLN A 54 -12.38 -9.09 -1.94
C GLN A 54 -13.16 -8.29 -0.90
N SER A 55 -12.71 -8.24 0.37
CA SER A 55 -13.46 -7.62 1.47
C SER A 55 -13.57 -6.11 1.36
N ALA A 56 -12.67 -5.43 0.64
CA ALA A 56 -12.73 -4.00 0.41
C ALA A 56 -12.93 -3.69 -1.08
N SER A 57 -14.00 -2.96 -1.40
CA SER A 57 -14.45 -2.67 -2.77
C SER A 57 -13.37 -2.00 -3.63
N TYR A 58 -12.61 -1.05 -3.06
CA TYR A 58 -11.54 -0.33 -3.75
C TYR A 58 -10.37 -1.24 -4.16
N ARG A 59 -10.11 -2.32 -3.42
CA ARG A 59 -8.96 -3.21 -3.70
C ARG A 59 -9.08 -3.97 -5.00
N ARG A 60 -10.30 -4.16 -5.52
CA ARG A 60 -10.54 -4.83 -6.81
C ARG A 60 -10.00 -4.05 -8.00
N GLN A 61 -9.81 -2.74 -7.84
CA GLN A 61 -9.32 -1.86 -8.88
C GLN A 61 -7.78 -1.79 -8.88
N LEU A 62 -7.14 -2.23 -7.80
CA LEU A 62 -5.69 -2.14 -7.61
C LEU A 62 -4.94 -3.29 -8.30
N ASN A 63 -3.75 -2.98 -8.80
CA ASN A 63 -2.82 -3.97 -9.32
C ASN A 63 -1.82 -4.39 -8.23
N ASN A 64 -1.76 -5.69 -7.91
CA ASN A 64 -0.88 -6.22 -6.87
C ASN A 64 0.60 -6.33 -7.27
N GLU A 65 0.92 -6.03 -8.52
CA GLU A 65 2.29 -5.83 -8.98
C GLU A 65 2.76 -4.40 -8.72
N ARG A 66 1.86 -3.46 -8.40
CA ARG A 66 2.22 -2.05 -8.26
C ARG A 66 2.41 -1.64 -6.81
N PRO A 67 3.39 -0.77 -6.49
CA PRO A 67 3.66 -0.40 -5.10
C PRO A 67 2.48 0.25 -4.38
N PHE A 68 1.62 0.99 -5.09
CA PHE A 68 0.50 1.72 -4.48
C PHE A 68 -0.42 0.84 -3.62
N LEU A 69 -0.67 -0.43 -4.02
CA LEU A 69 -1.42 -1.38 -3.20
C LEU A 69 -0.82 -1.56 -1.80
N TYR A 70 0.50 -1.66 -1.73
CA TYR A 70 1.21 -1.88 -0.47
C TYR A 70 1.29 -0.61 0.37
N PHE A 71 1.28 0.57 -0.25
CA PHE A 71 1.10 1.82 0.48
C PHE A 71 -0.30 1.92 1.08
N CYS A 72 -1.33 1.38 0.43
CA CYS A 72 -2.66 1.24 1.03
C CYS A 72 -2.64 0.28 2.23
N PHE A 73 -1.92 -0.85 2.16
CA PHE A 73 -1.75 -1.75 3.30
C PHE A 73 -0.98 -1.07 4.44
N MET A 74 0.08 -0.32 4.13
CA MET A 74 0.85 0.45 5.11
C MET A 74 -0.04 1.48 5.80
N GLN A 75 -0.85 2.24 5.04
CA GLN A 75 -1.80 3.19 5.61
C GLN A 75 -2.78 2.51 6.55
N GLN A 76 -3.36 1.39 6.13
CA GLN A 76 -4.29 0.62 6.96
C GLN A 76 -3.64 0.17 8.28
N MET A 77 -2.38 -0.27 8.24
CA MET A 77 -1.64 -0.65 9.45
C MET A 77 -1.32 0.57 10.34
N LEU A 78 -0.94 1.70 9.73
CA LEU A 78 -0.60 2.92 10.46
C LEU A 78 -1.81 3.52 11.20
N ARG A 79 -3.03 3.36 10.68
CA ARG A 79 -4.24 3.76 11.42
C ARG A 79 -4.39 3.04 12.77
N VAL A 80 -3.84 1.84 12.89
CA VAL A 80 -3.85 1.06 14.14
C VAL A 80 -2.60 1.35 14.97
N LEU A 81 -1.43 1.41 14.35
CA LEU A 81 -0.14 1.55 15.03
C LEU A 81 0.15 2.99 15.51
N CYS A 82 -0.24 3.97 14.71
CA CYS A 82 0.04 5.38 14.94
C CYS A 82 -1.13 6.23 14.40
N PRO A 83 -2.30 6.22 15.06
CA PRO A 83 -3.52 6.86 14.56
C PRO A 83 -3.39 8.38 14.35
N ASN A 84 -2.47 9.03 15.08
CA ASN A 84 -2.21 10.46 14.98
C ASN A 84 -1.09 10.81 13.98
N SER A 85 -0.67 9.85 13.16
CA SER A 85 0.38 10.05 12.17
C SER A 85 -0.08 10.95 11.02
N SER A 86 0.73 11.95 10.67
CA SER A 86 0.55 12.74 9.44
C SER A 86 1.06 12.04 8.18
N TRP A 87 1.35 10.73 8.25
CA TRP A 87 1.93 9.99 7.13
C TRP A 87 1.05 10.02 5.87
N SER A 88 -0.29 9.96 6.00
CA SER A 88 -1.19 10.04 4.85
C SER A 88 -1.06 11.36 4.09
N GLN A 89 -1.01 12.48 4.81
CA GLN A 89 -0.79 13.83 4.25
C GLN A 89 0.57 13.92 3.56
N ARG A 90 1.63 13.44 4.22
CA ARG A 90 2.98 13.45 3.62
C ARG A 90 3.06 12.60 2.37
N PHE A 91 2.39 11.46 2.36
CA PHE A 91 2.33 10.59 1.19
C PHE A 91 1.56 11.24 0.03
N ALA A 92 0.39 11.84 0.30
CA ALA A 92 -0.35 12.60 -0.70
C ALA A 92 0.51 13.74 -1.29
N GLY A 93 1.18 14.53 -0.44
CA GLY A 93 2.07 15.60 -0.90
C GLY A 93 3.21 15.10 -1.81
N VAL A 94 3.80 13.94 -1.50
CA VAL A 94 4.83 13.32 -2.37
C VAL A 94 4.26 12.90 -3.74
N LEU A 95 3.00 12.44 -3.78
CA LEU A 95 2.34 12.13 -5.05
C LEU A 95 2.02 13.40 -5.85
N GLU A 96 1.65 14.49 -5.20
CA GLU A 96 1.41 15.79 -5.84
C GLU A 96 2.69 16.40 -6.45
N GLU A 97 3.85 16.12 -5.86
CA GLU A 97 5.17 16.49 -6.41
C GLU A 97 5.53 15.73 -7.70
N PHE A 98 4.78 14.67 -8.05
CA PHE A 98 5.07 13.89 -9.25
C PHE A 98 4.94 14.74 -10.53
N PRO A 99 5.86 14.59 -11.51
CA PRO A 99 5.85 15.45 -12.70
C PRO A 99 4.54 15.36 -13.49
N SER A 100 3.72 16.41 -13.41
CA SER A 100 2.38 16.46 -14.04
C SER A 100 2.33 17.32 -15.30
N LYS A 101 3.25 18.28 -15.46
CA LYS A 101 3.26 19.22 -16.59
C LYS A 101 4.33 18.83 -17.62
N GLY A 102 3.88 18.31 -18.77
CA GLY A 102 4.71 18.16 -19.98
C GLY A 102 5.34 16.79 -20.22
N SER A 103 5.15 15.81 -19.33
CA SER A 103 5.59 14.44 -19.60
C SER A 103 4.43 13.59 -20.11
N LEU A 104 4.34 13.38 -21.42
CA LEU A 104 3.43 12.39 -22.02
C LEU A 104 3.91 10.94 -21.80
N ILE A 105 5.04 10.76 -21.09
CA ILE A 105 5.80 9.51 -21.03
C ILE A 105 5.69 8.82 -19.66
N ILE A 106 5.41 9.55 -18.58
CA ILE A 106 5.33 8.98 -17.22
C ILE A 106 4.04 9.38 -16.52
N SER A 107 3.45 8.45 -15.78
CA SER A 107 2.20 8.67 -15.05
C SER A 107 2.24 8.00 -13.67
N LEU A 108 1.54 8.56 -12.69
CA LEU A 108 1.29 7.90 -11.41
C LEU A 108 0.52 6.59 -11.55
N ALA A 109 -0.12 6.35 -12.69
CA ALA A 109 -0.71 5.05 -13.02
C ALA A 109 0.34 3.92 -13.04
N ASP A 110 1.60 4.21 -13.38
CA ASP A 110 2.70 3.22 -13.33
C ASP A 110 3.08 2.86 -11.89
N PHE A 111 2.85 3.77 -10.94
CA PHE A 111 2.96 3.48 -9.50
C PHE A 111 1.75 2.69 -8.98
N GLY A 112 0.66 2.70 -9.74
CA GLY A 112 -0.61 2.06 -9.43
C GLY A 112 -1.64 2.98 -8.76
N VAL A 113 -1.41 4.31 -8.76
CA VAL A 113 -2.39 5.28 -8.24
C VAL A 113 -3.65 5.24 -9.10
N ILE A 114 -4.81 5.33 -8.44
CA ILE A 114 -6.12 5.37 -9.07
C ILE A 114 -6.76 6.72 -8.74
N GLU A 115 -7.47 7.32 -9.68
CA GLU A 115 -8.22 8.55 -9.43
C GLU A 115 -9.23 8.39 -8.29
N GLY A 116 -9.39 9.41 -7.44
CA GLY A 116 -10.28 9.38 -6.28
C GLY A 116 -9.79 8.50 -5.12
N TRP A 117 -8.53 8.07 -5.13
CA TRP A 117 -7.98 7.26 -4.04
C TRP A 117 -7.98 7.99 -2.69
N GLU A 118 -7.86 9.32 -2.68
CA GLU A 118 -7.90 10.10 -1.43
C GLU A 118 -9.23 9.96 -0.67
N GLU A 119 -10.31 9.65 -1.39
CA GLU A 119 -11.66 9.51 -0.84
C GLU A 119 -11.90 8.17 -0.14
N TRP A 120 -10.96 7.21 -0.24
CA TRP A 120 -11.15 5.92 0.43
C TRP A 120 -11.02 6.05 1.95
N ASP A 121 -11.78 5.23 2.68
CA ASP A 121 -11.84 5.25 4.15
C ASP A 121 -10.50 5.16 4.85
N ILE A 122 -9.49 4.53 4.22
CA ILE A 122 -8.14 4.41 4.79
C ILE A 122 -7.35 5.71 4.71
N TRP A 123 -7.68 6.62 3.80
CA TRP A 123 -6.98 7.88 3.53
C TRP A 123 -7.65 9.10 4.17
N MET A 124 -8.96 9.03 4.41
CA MET A 124 -9.69 10.05 5.16
C MET A 124 -9.19 10.14 6.61
N GLN A 125 -8.77 11.34 7.02
CA GLN A 125 -8.41 11.62 8.42
C GLN A 125 -9.66 11.65 9.28
N LYS A 126 -9.56 11.08 10.48
CA LYS A 126 -10.58 11.25 11.53
C LYS A 126 -10.34 12.53 12.30
#